data_AF-A0A925C4I6-F1
#
_entry.id   AF-A0A925C4I6-F1
#
_cell.length_a   1.000
_cell.length_b   1.000
_cell.length_c   1.000
_cell.angle_alpha   90.00
_cell.angle_beta   90.00
_cell.angle_gamma   90.00
#
_symmetry.space_group_name_H-M   'P 1'
#
loop_
_entity.id
_entity.type
_entity.pdbx_description
1 polymer ?
#
loop_
_entity_poly.entity_id
_entity_poly.type
_entity_poly.pdbx_seq_one_letter_code
_entity_poly.pdbx_strand_id
1 'polypeptide(L)'
;MKKNSAVSRNPKKGASQPAGVTIHQLSTGVRGLDDILGGGIPEFSFNVIAAAPGCGKTTLAHQIVFSNATAQKPAIYFTVLGEPAIKMLRY
;
A
#
# COMPACT_ATOMS: atom_id res chain seq x y z
N MET A 1 28.67 6.15 -53.92
CA MET A 1 27.97 4.93 -53.41
C MET A 1 27.14 5.35 -52.20
N LYS A 2 25.84 5.62 -52.39
CA LYS A 2 24.69 4.74 -52.09
C LYS A 2 24.44 4.50 -50.58
N LYS A 3 23.51 5.32 -50.07
CA LYS A 3 22.45 5.14 -49.05
C LYS A 3 22.40 3.81 -48.25
N ASN A 4 22.15 3.92 -46.94
CA ASN A 4 20.97 3.38 -46.20
C ASN A 4 21.24 3.53 -44.68
N SER A 5 20.60 4.42 -43.90
CA SER A 5 19.18 4.45 -43.50
C SER A 5 18.60 3.08 -43.12
N ALA A 6 18.86 2.64 -41.90
CA ALA A 6 18.04 1.69 -41.16
C ALA A 6 17.51 2.47 -39.93
N VAL A 7 16.38 3.16 -40.02
CA VAL A 7 15.01 2.63 -39.92
C VAL A 7 14.84 1.69 -38.73
N SER A 8 14.19 2.27 -37.72
CA SER A 8 13.13 1.67 -36.91
C SER A 8 13.48 0.44 -36.07
N ARG A 9 13.34 0.62 -34.76
CA ARG A 9 12.50 -0.24 -33.94
C ARG A 9 12.04 0.51 -32.69
N ASN A 10 11.09 1.41 -32.91
CA ASN A 10 10.14 1.80 -31.87
C ASN A 10 9.38 0.51 -31.46
N PRO A 11 9.40 0.07 -30.20
CA PRO A 11 8.59 -1.08 -29.82
C PRO A 11 7.12 -0.62 -29.86
N LYS A 12 6.45 -1.17 -30.87
CA LYS A 12 5.02 -1.19 -31.16
C LYS A 12 4.10 -0.75 -30.01
N LYS A 13 3.44 0.39 -30.22
CA LYS A 13 2.04 0.61 -29.80
C LYS A 13 1.21 -0.58 -30.32
N GLY A 14 0.80 -1.47 -29.42
CA GLY A 14 -0.02 -2.63 -29.74
C GLY A 14 -1.04 -2.85 -28.63
N ALA A 15 -2.31 -2.77 -29.01
CA ALA A 15 -3.51 -3.05 -28.21
C ALA A 15 -3.80 -2.08 -27.06
N SER A 16 -4.94 -1.42 -27.18
CA SER A 16 -5.67 -0.77 -26.09
C SER A 16 -6.05 -1.83 -25.03
N GLN A 17 -5.13 -2.16 -24.13
CA GLN A 17 -5.49 -2.69 -22.81
C GLN A 17 -6.34 -1.61 -22.10
N PRO A 18 -7.40 -1.96 -21.35
CA PRO A 18 -7.96 -1.01 -20.40
C PRO A 18 -6.79 -0.51 -19.56
N ALA A 19 -6.61 0.81 -19.47
CA ALA A 19 -5.44 1.41 -18.84
C ALA A 19 -5.15 0.68 -17.52
N GLY A 20 -4.07 -0.12 -17.50
CA GLY A 20 -3.81 -1.04 -16.41
C GLY A 20 -3.67 -0.25 -15.12
N VAL A 21 -4.53 -0.52 -14.14
CA VAL A 21 -4.43 0.11 -12.82
C VAL A 21 -3.09 -0.33 -12.24
N THR A 22 -2.17 0.63 -12.08
CA THR A 22 -0.90 0.36 -11.42
C THR A 22 -1.16 0.24 -9.93
N ILE A 23 -0.89 -0.93 -9.36
CA ILE A 23 -1.04 -1.17 -7.93
C ILE A 23 0.26 -0.75 -7.27
N HIS A 24 0.22 0.33 -6.49
CA HIS A 24 1.37 0.74 -5.69
C HIS A 24 1.42 -0.04 -4.37
N GLN A 25 2.55 0.02 -3.67
CA GLN A 25 2.68 -0.52 -2.32
C GLN A 25 2.56 0.60 -1.30
N LEU A 26 1.76 0.34 -0.27
CA LEU A 26 1.54 1.18 0.88
C LEU A 26 2.50 0.75 1.99
N SER A 27 3.39 1.64 2.43
CA SER A 27 4.28 1.35 3.55
C SER A 27 3.46 1.08 4.81
N THR A 28 3.85 0.09 5.61
CA THR A 28 3.21 -0.22 6.90
C THR A 28 3.66 0.72 8.01
N GLY A 29 4.66 1.56 7.76
CA GLY A 29 5.32 2.37 8.79
C GLY A 29 6.30 1.59 9.67
N VAL A 30 6.49 0.29 9.41
CA VAL A 30 7.46 -0.58 10.10
C VAL A 30 8.44 -1.12 9.06
N ARG A 31 9.66 -0.59 9.03
CA ARG A 31 10.67 -0.93 8.02
C ARG A 31 10.89 -2.44 7.88
N GLY A 32 11.07 -3.15 9.01
CA GLY A 32 11.28 -4.59 8.98
C GLY A 32 10.09 -5.39 8.42
N LEU A 33 8.86 -4.88 8.59
CA LEU A 33 7.68 -5.50 8.02
C LEU A 33 7.55 -5.20 6.52
N ASP A 34 7.86 -3.96 6.11
CA ASP A 34 7.89 -3.59 4.70
C ASP A 34 8.91 -4.44 3.92
N ASP A 35 10.09 -4.67 4.48
CA ASP A 35 11.12 -5.53 3.87
C ASP A 35 10.62 -6.97 3.70
N ILE A 36 9.94 -7.53 4.70
CA ILE A 36 9.36 -8.88 4.65
C ILE A 36 8.23 -8.97 3.62
N LEU A 37 7.40 -7.92 3.51
CA LEU A 37 6.28 -7.85 2.56
C LEU A 37 6.70 -7.45 1.13
N GLY A 38 7.99 -7.14 0.92
CA GLY A 38 8.52 -6.75 -0.39
C GLY A 38 8.20 -5.31 -0.78
N GLY A 39 8.14 -4.39 0.19
CA GLY A 39 7.92 -2.95 0.03
C GLY A 39 6.59 -2.43 0.59
N GLY A 40 5.81 -3.29 1.27
CA GLY A 40 4.59 -2.91 1.98
C GLY A 40 3.34 -3.65 1.51
N ILE A 41 2.16 -3.11 1.83
CA ILE A 41 0.85 -3.69 1.53
C ILE A 41 0.38 -3.21 0.15
N PRO A 42 -0.09 -4.07 -0.76
CA PRO A 42 -0.62 -3.62 -2.05
C PRO A 42 -1.81 -2.67 -1.90
N GLU A 43 -1.85 -1.57 -2.65
CA GLU A 43 -3.02 -0.69 -2.72
C GLU A 43 -4.25 -1.46 -3.24
N PHE A 44 -5.45 -1.02 -2.83
CA PHE A 44 -6.74 -1.65 -3.20
C PHE A 44 -6.88 -3.13 -2.78
N SER A 45 -6.10 -3.59 -1.80
CA SER A 45 -6.18 -4.95 -1.27
C SER A 45 -6.94 -5.02 0.06
N PHE A 46 -7.53 -6.19 0.33
CA PHE A 46 -8.15 -6.52 1.61
C PHE A 46 -7.19 -7.40 2.42
N ASN A 47 -6.78 -6.94 3.60
CA ASN A 47 -5.78 -7.60 4.43
C ASN A 47 -6.36 -7.95 5.80
N VAL A 48 -5.98 -9.13 6.32
CA VAL A 48 -6.42 -9.61 7.63
C VAL A 48 -5.20 -9.82 8.52
N ILE A 49 -5.24 -9.22 9.71
CA ILE A 49 -4.20 -9.40 10.74
C ILE A 49 -4.71 -10.38 11.80
N ALA A 50 -4.22 -11.62 11.78
CA ALA A 50 -4.59 -12.67 12.72
C ALA A 50 -3.43 -12.97 13.68
N ALA A 51 -3.70 -12.90 14.99
CA ALA A 51 -2.75 -13.23 16.05
C ALA A 51 -3.48 -13.45 17.38
N ALA A 52 -2.83 -14.08 18.35
CA ALA A 52 -3.36 -14.25 19.70
C ALA A 52 -3.62 -12.89 20.41
N PRO A 53 -4.50 -12.83 21.43
CA PRO A 53 -4.67 -11.65 22.26
C PRO A 53 -3.34 -11.16 22.84
N GLY A 54 -3.12 -9.85 22.89
CA GLY A 54 -1.87 -9.27 23.40
C GLY A 54 -0.70 -9.19 22.41
N CYS A 55 -0.78 -9.81 21.22
CA CYS A 55 0.30 -9.75 20.21
C CYS A 55 0.43 -8.41 19.47
N GLY A 56 -0.24 -7.34 19.91
CA GLY A 56 -0.09 -6.01 19.30
C GLY A 56 -0.84 -5.78 17.98
N LYS A 57 -1.88 -6.56 17.65
CA LYS A 57 -2.68 -6.37 16.42
C LYS A 57 -3.23 -4.95 16.26
N THR A 58 -3.77 -4.41 17.35
CA THR A 58 -4.31 -3.04 17.40
C THR A 58 -3.20 -2.02 17.16
N THR A 59 -2.05 -2.20 17.82
CA THR A 59 -0.87 -1.36 17.63
C THR A 59 -0.37 -1.38 16.19
N LEU A 60 -0.31 -2.56 15.56
CA LEU A 60 0.09 -2.69 14.17
C LEU A 60 -0.92 -2.01 13.22
N ALA A 61 -2.22 -2.20 13.45
CA ALA A 61 -3.26 -1.55 12.66
C ALA A 61 -3.18 -0.02 12.77
N HIS A 62 -2.96 0.51 13.98
CA HIS A 62 -2.75 1.94 14.20
C HIS A 62 -1.49 2.44 13.50
N GLN A 63 -0.37 1.71 13.59
CA GLN A 63 0.87 2.09 12.95
C GLN A 63 0.68 2.26 11.43
N ILE A 64 0.01 1.30 10.78
CA ILE A 64 -0.30 1.36 9.35
C ILE A 64 -1.21 2.55 9.05
N VAL A 65 -2.28 2.75 9.82
CA VAL A 65 -3.24 3.85 9.59
C VAL A 65 -2.57 5.21 9.77
N PHE A 66 -1.93 5.46 10.91
CA PHE A 66 -1.31 6.76 11.22
C PHE A 66 -0.12 7.09 10.32
N SER A 67 0.63 6.09 9.87
CA SER A 67 1.75 6.33 8.95
C SER A 67 1.31 6.77 7.55
N ASN A 68 0.08 6.42 7.15
CA ASN A 68 -0.45 6.71 5.81
C ASN A 68 -1.53 7.79 5.79
N ALA A 69 -2.15 8.06 6.94
CA ALA A 69 -3.20 9.07 7.06
C ALA A 69 -2.65 10.47 6.82
N THR A 70 -3.07 11.09 5.73
CA THR A 70 -2.72 12.48 5.38
C THR A 70 -3.96 13.20 4.85
N ALA A 71 -3.90 14.52 4.72
CA ALA A 71 -5.01 15.28 4.12
C ALA A 71 -5.38 14.81 2.69
N GLN A 72 -4.42 14.23 1.96
CA GLN A 72 -4.63 13.70 0.60
C GLN A 72 -5.04 12.21 0.60
N LYS A 73 -4.76 11.49 1.69
CA LYS A 73 -5.08 10.06 1.88
C LYS A 73 -5.78 9.88 3.24
N PRO A 74 -7.07 10.23 3.35
CA PRO A 74 -7.79 10.10 4.61
C PRO A 74 -7.95 8.61 4.97
N ALA A 75 -7.84 8.30 6.26
CA ALA A 75 -7.99 6.94 6.77
C ALA A 75 -9.10 6.90 7.82
N ILE A 76 -9.82 5.78 7.88
CA ILE A 76 -10.89 5.53 8.85
C ILE A 76 -10.52 4.28 9.64
N TYR A 77 -10.51 4.41 10.95
CA TYR A 77 -10.32 3.29 11.87
C TYR A 77 -11.63 2.99 12.59
N PHE A 78 -12.17 1.79 12.38
CA PHE A 78 -13.36 1.31 13.07
C PHE A 78 -12.96 0.32 14.17
N THR A 79 -13.49 0.52 15.37
CA THR A 79 -13.33 -0.39 16.50
C THR A 79 -14.69 -0.79 17.07
N VAL A 80 -14.80 -2.02 17.55
CA VAL A 80 -15.97 -2.52 18.27
C VAL A 80 -15.75 -2.25 19.76
N LEU A 81 -16.78 -1.76 20.46
CA LEU A 81 -16.97 -1.32 21.87
C LEU A 81 -15.90 -1.53 22.99
N GLY A 82 -14.82 -2.29 22.81
CA GLY A 82 -13.85 -2.63 23.85
C GLY A 82 -12.86 -1.52 24.24
N GLU A 83 -12.54 -0.57 23.36
CA GLU A 83 -11.59 0.52 23.68
C GLU A 83 -12.07 1.88 23.15
N PRO A 84 -12.20 2.91 24.01
CA PRO A 84 -12.61 4.23 23.57
C PRO A 84 -11.54 4.88 22.70
N ALA A 85 -11.95 5.50 21.58
CA ALA A 85 -11.07 6.16 20.62
C ALA A 85 -10.12 7.18 21.26
N ILE A 86 -10.52 7.81 22.37
CA ILE A 86 -9.68 8.75 23.12
C ILE A 86 -8.39 8.11 23.65
N LYS A 87 -8.42 6.82 24.02
CA LYS A 87 -7.23 6.10 24.48
C LYS A 87 -6.27 5.85 23.32
N MET A 88 -6.80 5.65 22.12
CA MET A 88 -6.02 5.39 20.90
C MET A 88 -5.35 6.64 20.33
N LEU A 89 -5.85 7.84 20.70
CA LEU A 89 -5.27 9.12 20.29
C LEU A 89 -4.30 9.70 21.32
N ARG A 90 -4.34 9.21 22.56
CA ARG A 90 -3.45 9.67 23.64
C ARG A 90 -2.11 8.96 23.68
N TYR A 91 -2.06 7.71 23.20
CA TYR A 91 -0.89 6.84 23.20
C TYR A 91 -0.64 6.36 21.77
#